data_AF-A0A535RWQ7-F1
#
_entry.id   AF-A0A535RWQ7-F1
#
_cell.length_a   1.000
_cell.length_b   1.000
_cell.length_c   1.000
_cell.angle_alpha   90.00
_cell.angle_beta   90.00
_cell.angle_gamma   90.00
#
_symmetry.space_group_name_H-M   'P 1'
#
loop_
_entity.id
_entity.type
_entity.pdbx_description
1 polymer ?
#
loop_
_entity_poly.entity_id
_entity_poly.type
_entity_poly.pdbx_seq_one_letter_code
_entity_poly.pdbx_strand_id
1 'polypeptide(L)'
;MRDSDRARVEASTAWVKQIAEGAALATQTSAKVLVYTGLYDLLPNHPLAARMQVHLERIGVPAYSEEERAFAREIQQSFGVEPKGMASETLPLVDENTSMGFSTDVGDVSWNAPTMGCGMPTMPLGVAVHTWAATACHGMSIGLKGALQAARVLAWTGIDIMTDAELRKAARADFERRVSERPYVSPLS
;
A
#
# COMPACT_ATOMS: atom_id res chain seq x y z
N MET A 1 0.34 -11.14 13.99
CA MET A 1 1.10 -11.99 13.06
C MET A 1 1.12 -11.33 11.70
N ARG A 2 2.20 -11.46 10.94
CA ARG A 2 2.34 -10.85 9.60
C ARG A 2 3.13 -11.80 8.71
N ASP A 3 2.69 -11.96 7.48
CA ASP A 3 3.37 -12.73 6.45
C ASP A 3 2.98 -12.21 5.04
N SER A 4 3.55 -12.78 3.98
CA SER A 4 3.28 -12.41 2.58
C SER A 4 1.90 -12.85 2.10
N ASP A 5 1.31 -13.86 2.72
CA ASP A 5 -0.01 -14.38 2.37
C ASP A 5 -0.79 -14.81 3.62
N ARG A 6 -2.12 -14.84 3.47
CA ARG A 6 -3.03 -15.18 4.58
C ARG A 6 -2.84 -16.61 5.13
N ALA A 7 -2.40 -17.59 4.33
CA ALA A 7 -2.30 -18.98 4.79
C ALA A 7 -1.14 -19.15 5.78
N ARG A 8 -0.04 -18.42 5.54
CA ARG A 8 1.09 -18.36 6.47
C ARG A 8 0.74 -17.61 7.76
N VAL A 9 -0.05 -16.54 7.67
CA VAL A 9 -0.58 -15.84 8.85
C VAL A 9 -1.43 -16.77 9.71
N GLU A 10 -2.29 -17.58 9.10
CA GLU A 10 -3.12 -18.57 9.80
C GLU A 10 -2.28 -19.65 10.47
N ALA A 11 -1.32 -20.24 9.75
CA ALA A 11 -0.43 -21.25 10.29
C ALA A 11 0.36 -20.74 11.50
N SER A 12 0.91 -19.52 11.39
CA SER A 12 1.70 -18.95 12.48
C SER A 12 0.82 -18.50 13.65
N THR A 13 -0.41 -18.05 13.40
CA THR A 13 -1.38 -17.74 14.46
C THR A 13 -1.81 -19.01 15.20
N ALA A 14 -2.05 -20.11 14.49
CA ALA A 14 -2.35 -21.40 15.10
C ALA A 14 -1.19 -21.89 15.97
N TRP A 15 0.05 -21.73 15.50
CA TRP A 15 1.22 -22.11 16.28
C TRP A 15 1.37 -21.27 17.56
N VAL A 16 1.15 -19.95 17.50
CA VAL A 16 1.17 -19.09 18.69
C VAL A 16 0.08 -19.48 19.71
N LYS A 17 -1.10 -19.94 19.24
CA LYS A 17 -2.15 -20.46 20.14
C LYS A 17 -1.66 -21.70 20.90
N GLN A 18 -1.03 -22.65 20.22
CA GLN A 18 -0.45 -23.85 20.85
C GLN A 18 0.63 -23.51 21.88
N ILE A 19 1.46 -22.50 21.60
CA ILE A 19 2.48 -22.02 22.56
C ILE A 19 1.81 -21.47 23.83
N ALA A 20 0.74 -20.68 23.69
CA ALA A 20 0.01 -20.13 24.82
C ALA A 20 -0.66 -21.24 25.67
N GLU A 21 -1.25 -22.25 25.02
CA GLU A 21 -1.81 -23.43 25.67
C GLU A 21 -0.74 -24.22 26.42
N GLY A 22 0.44 -24.42 25.82
CA GLY A 22 1.58 -25.07 26.46
C GLY A 22 2.06 -24.33 27.71
N ALA A 23 2.15 -23.00 27.66
CA ALA A 23 2.54 -22.18 28.81
C ALA A 23 1.51 -22.23 29.94
N ALA A 24 0.21 -22.20 29.61
CA ALA A 24 -0.87 -22.34 30.58
C ALA A 24 -0.81 -23.69 31.29
N LEU A 25 -0.61 -24.77 30.52
CA LEU A 25 -0.46 -26.12 31.06
C LEU A 25 0.73 -26.23 32.01
N ALA A 26 1.90 -25.72 31.61
CA ALA A 26 3.14 -25.80 32.39
C ALA A 26 3.06 -25.05 33.73
N THR A 27 2.22 -24.02 33.81
CA THR A 27 2.11 -23.13 34.99
C THR A 27 0.82 -23.35 35.80
N GLN A 28 -0.01 -24.32 35.41
CA GLN A 28 -1.34 -24.56 36.00
C GLN A 28 -2.24 -23.31 35.95
N THR A 29 -2.16 -22.55 34.85
CA THR A 29 -3.00 -21.37 34.60
C THR A 29 -3.94 -21.60 33.42
N SER A 30 -4.66 -20.55 32.99
CA SER A 30 -5.49 -20.58 31.78
C SER A 30 -5.00 -19.53 30.78
N ALA A 31 -5.11 -19.85 29.48
CA ALA A 31 -4.83 -18.93 28.40
C ALA A 31 -6.12 -18.62 27.63
N LYS A 32 -6.28 -17.36 27.24
CA LYS A 32 -7.34 -16.91 26.32
C LYS A 32 -6.69 -16.10 25.21
N VAL A 33 -6.67 -16.65 24.00
CA VAL A 33 -6.14 -15.95 22.82
C VAL A 33 -7.29 -15.30 22.08
N LEU A 34 -7.24 -13.98 21.93
CA LEU A 34 -8.22 -13.18 21.23
C LEU A 34 -7.61 -12.59 19.96
N VAL A 35 -8.21 -12.88 18.81
CA VAL A 35 -7.87 -12.27 17.52
C VAL A 35 -8.89 -11.17 17.26
N TYR A 36 -8.49 -9.91 17.45
CA TYR A 36 -9.40 -8.76 17.30
C TYR A 36 -9.48 -8.24 15.87
N THR A 37 -8.42 -8.41 15.09
CA THR A 37 -8.31 -7.92 13.72
C THR A 37 -7.54 -8.92 12.87
N GLY A 38 -7.75 -8.84 11.57
CA GLY A 38 -6.92 -9.49 10.57
C GLY A 38 -7.22 -8.87 9.22
N LEU A 39 -6.22 -8.89 8.34
CA LEU A 39 -6.27 -8.27 7.04
C LEU A 39 -5.74 -9.27 6.00
N TYR A 40 -6.18 -9.13 4.76
CA TYR A 40 -5.56 -9.82 3.63
C TYR A 40 -4.40 -9.01 3.04
N ASP A 41 -3.52 -9.71 2.33
CA ASP A 41 -2.60 -9.10 1.38
C ASP A 41 -3.36 -8.38 0.25
N LEU A 42 -2.70 -7.44 -0.44
CA LEU A 42 -3.29 -6.76 -1.59
C LEU A 42 -3.36 -7.72 -2.79
N LEU A 43 -4.54 -7.88 -3.36
CA LEU A 43 -4.75 -8.62 -4.60
C LEU A 43 -4.44 -7.72 -5.81
N PRO A 44 -3.42 -8.04 -6.63
CA PRO A 44 -3.07 -7.21 -7.78
C PRO A 44 -4.18 -7.20 -8.85
N ASN A 45 -4.23 -6.11 -9.63
CA ASN A 45 -5.04 -6.04 -10.85
C ASN A 45 -4.22 -5.42 -11.98
N HIS A 46 -3.63 -6.27 -12.84
CA HIS A 46 -2.65 -5.81 -13.83
C HIS A 46 -3.24 -4.81 -14.84
N PRO A 47 -4.45 -5.03 -15.42
CA PRO A 47 -5.04 -4.05 -16.34
C PRO A 47 -5.25 -2.66 -15.74
N LEU A 48 -5.71 -2.58 -14.48
CA LEU A 48 -5.86 -1.30 -13.79
C LEU A 48 -4.50 -0.66 -13.47
N ALA A 49 -3.51 -1.45 -13.05
CA ALA A 49 -2.17 -0.96 -12.75
C ALA A 49 -1.51 -0.37 -14.01
N ALA A 50 -1.56 -1.09 -15.14
CA ALA A 50 -1.05 -0.63 -16.42
C ALA A 50 -1.76 0.65 -16.89
N ARG A 51 -3.09 0.75 -16.72
CA ARG A 51 -3.81 1.97 -17.09
C ARG A 51 -3.44 3.16 -16.21
N MET A 52 -3.34 2.94 -14.90
CA MET A 52 -2.96 4.00 -13.96
C MET A 52 -1.52 4.48 -14.19
N GLN A 53 -0.61 3.57 -14.57
CA GLN A 53 0.77 3.91 -14.93
C GLN A 53 0.83 4.92 -16.09
N VAL A 54 0.01 4.76 -17.13
CA VAL A 54 -0.05 5.73 -18.24
C VAL A 54 -0.39 7.13 -17.73
N HIS A 55 -1.31 7.24 -16.76
CA HIS A 55 -1.66 8.53 -16.15
C HIS A 55 -0.56 9.06 -15.25
N LEU A 56 0.13 8.20 -14.50
CA LEU A 56 1.30 8.57 -13.69
C LEU A 56 2.44 9.14 -14.53
N GLU A 57 2.72 8.52 -15.67
CA GLU A 57 3.77 8.98 -16.60
C GLU A 57 3.38 10.28 -17.30
N ARG A 58 2.09 10.43 -17.66
CA ARG A 58 1.57 11.63 -18.30
C ARG A 58 1.49 12.83 -17.35
N ILE A 59 1.09 12.61 -16.11
CA ILE A 59 0.91 13.66 -15.09
C ILE A 59 2.24 14.01 -14.43
N GLY A 60 3.09 13.01 -14.21
CA GLY A 60 4.38 13.16 -13.54
C GLY A 60 4.27 13.42 -12.04
N VAL A 61 5.44 13.59 -11.42
CA VAL A 61 5.55 13.98 -10.01
C VAL A 61 5.22 15.48 -9.82
N PRO A 62 4.89 15.93 -8.59
CA PRO A 62 4.67 17.34 -8.33
C PRO A 62 5.93 18.19 -8.51
N ALA A 63 5.76 19.41 -9.01
CA ALA A 63 6.83 20.40 -9.04
C ALA A 63 6.99 21.07 -7.66
N TYR A 64 8.17 20.94 -7.07
CA TYR A 64 8.51 21.55 -5.79
C TYR A 64 9.29 22.85 -5.98
N SER A 65 9.00 23.86 -5.17
CA SER A 65 9.75 25.11 -5.13
C SER A 65 11.14 24.91 -4.53
N GLU A 66 12.02 25.91 -4.65
CA GLU A 66 13.36 25.79 -4.07
C GLU A 66 13.31 25.74 -2.54
N GLU A 67 12.35 26.42 -1.91
CA GLU A 67 12.12 26.37 -0.46
C GLU A 67 11.71 24.97 -0.01
N GLU A 68 10.79 24.33 -0.76
CA GLU A 68 10.37 22.96 -0.47
C GLU A 68 11.51 21.95 -0.69
N ARG A 69 12.33 22.16 -1.73
CA ARG A 69 13.52 21.33 -2.02
C ARG A 69 14.59 21.52 -0.95
N ALA A 70 14.80 22.74 -0.45
CA ALA A 70 15.71 23.03 0.64
C ALA A 70 15.25 22.34 1.93
N PHE A 71 13.97 22.52 2.29
CA PHE A 71 13.36 21.84 3.44
C PHE A 71 13.51 20.31 3.36
N ALA A 72 13.26 19.72 2.19
CA ALA A 72 13.43 18.30 1.97
C ALA A 72 14.86 17.80 2.25
N ARG A 73 15.88 18.58 1.83
CA ARG A 73 17.30 18.27 2.09
C ARG A 73 17.67 18.44 3.56
N GLU A 74 17.14 19.45 4.24
CA GLU A 74 17.34 19.65 5.68
C GLU A 74 16.76 18.47 6.49
N ILE A 75 15.56 18.00 6.12
CA ILE A 75 14.96 16.80 6.70
C ILE A 75 15.90 15.59 6.53
N GLN A 76 16.40 15.34 5.32
CA GLN A 76 17.31 14.22 5.07
C GLN A 76 18.60 14.31 5.88
N GLN A 77 19.19 15.51 5.97
CA GLN A 77 20.38 15.75 6.80
C GLN A 77 20.12 15.46 8.28
N SER A 78 18.97 15.87 8.81
CA SER A 78 18.60 15.61 10.22
C SER A 78 18.44 14.11 10.54
N PHE A 79 18.14 13.30 9.54
CA PHE A 79 18.05 11.83 9.64
C PHE A 79 19.34 11.11 9.27
N GLY A 80 20.42 11.83 8.92
CA GLY A 80 21.67 11.24 8.45
C GLY A 80 21.55 10.50 7.12
N VAL A 81 20.56 10.85 6.30
CA VAL A 81 20.34 10.29 4.96
C VAL A 81 20.94 11.21 3.92
N GLU A 82 21.46 10.64 2.83
CA GLU A 82 21.99 11.40 1.70
C GLU A 82 20.95 12.42 1.17
N PRO A 83 21.26 13.73 1.09
CA PRO A 83 20.28 14.77 0.82
C PRO A 83 19.91 14.89 -0.67
N LYS A 84 19.30 13.83 -1.23
CA LYS A 84 18.86 13.75 -2.63
C LYS A 84 17.64 14.64 -2.94
N GLY A 85 16.95 15.13 -1.92
CA GLY A 85 15.71 15.88 -2.01
C GLY A 85 14.49 15.00 -2.31
N MET A 86 13.52 15.60 -3.00
CA MET A 86 12.27 14.97 -3.44
C MET A 86 12.49 14.12 -4.71
N ALA A 87 11.63 13.12 -4.92
CA ALA A 87 11.59 12.40 -6.19
C ALA A 87 11.29 13.36 -7.35
N SER A 88 12.03 13.23 -8.46
CA SER A 88 11.93 14.09 -9.64
C SER A 88 11.28 13.42 -10.85
N GLU A 89 11.02 12.13 -10.78
CA GLU A 89 10.60 11.31 -11.90
C GLU A 89 9.68 10.18 -11.44
N THR A 90 8.78 9.78 -12.34
CA THR A 90 7.84 8.67 -12.11
C THR A 90 8.61 7.36 -12.22
N LEU A 91 8.45 6.48 -11.23
CA LEU A 91 9.03 5.15 -11.28
C LEU A 91 8.28 4.25 -12.28
N PRO A 92 8.95 3.27 -12.90
CA PRO A 92 8.27 2.32 -13.78
C PRO A 92 7.25 1.49 -13.00
N LEU A 93 6.30 0.91 -13.73
CA LEU A 93 5.32 -0.01 -13.14
C LEU A 93 6.05 -1.12 -12.37
N VAL A 94 5.70 -1.27 -11.10
CA VAL A 94 6.30 -2.25 -10.20
C VAL A 94 5.83 -3.66 -10.60
N ASP A 95 6.74 -4.64 -10.54
CA ASP A 95 6.40 -6.05 -10.74
C ASP A 95 5.37 -6.48 -9.70
N GLU A 96 4.30 -7.15 -10.14
CA GLU A 96 3.18 -7.51 -9.26
C GLU A 96 3.53 -8.52 -8.16
N ASN A 97 4.68 -9.19 -8.25
CA ASN A 97 5.20 -10.08 -7.20
C ASN A 97 6.09 -9.34 -6.18
N THR A 98 6.28 -8.03 -6.34
CA THR A 98 7.08 -7.22 -5.41
C THR A 98 6.31 -7.05 -4.10
N SER A 99 6.76 -7.77 -3.06
CA SER A 99 6.25 -7.56 -1.71
C SER A 99 6.87 -6.30 -1.10
N MET A 100 6.04 -5.30 -0.84
CA MET A 100 6.44 -4.12 -0.08
C MET A 100 5.94 -4.28 1.36
N GLY A 101 6.81 -4.05 2.34
CA GLY A 101 6.56 -4.25 3.77
C GLY A 101 5.47 -3.35 4.40
N PHE A 102 4.38 -3.02 3.72
CA PHE A 102 3.23 -2.26 4.20
C PHE A 102 2.05 -3.15 4.62
N SER A 103 1.10 -2.59 5.34
CA SER A 103 -0.15 -3.24 5.73
C SER A 103 -1.29 -2.23 5.55
N THR A 104 -2.40 -2.64 4.96
CA THR A 104 -3.57 -1.79 4.71
C THR A 104 -4.84 -2.65 4.64
N ASP A 105 -5.96 -2.08 5.09
CA ASP A 105 -7.31 -2.65 4.96
C ASP A 105 -7.85 -2.64 3.53
N VAL A 106 -7.23 -1.88 2.63
CA VAL A 106 -7.47 -1.96 1.18
C VAL A 106 -7.17 -3.37 0.65
N GLY A 107 -6.36 -4.16 1.36
CA GLY A 107 -6.20 -5.60 1.13
C GLY A 107 -7.55 -6.29 1.03
N ASP A 108 -8.37 -6.26 2.09
CA ASP A 108 -9.70 -6.88 2.10
C ASP A 108 -10.63 -6.36 0.99
N VAL A 109 -10.56 -5.06 0.66
CA VAL A 109 -11.33 -4.48 -0.46
C VAL A 109 -10.91 -5.11 -1.79
N SER A 110 -9.60 -5.29 -2.02
CA SER A 110 -9.06 -5.86 -3.25
C SER A 110 -9.44 -7.31 -3.50
N TRP A 111 -9.81 -8.06 -2.46
CA TRP A 111 -10.37 -9.42 -2.57
C TRP A 111 -11.87 -9.45 -2.88
N ASN A 112 -12.56 -8.32 -2.77
CA ASN A 112 -14.00 -8.20 -3.03
C ASN A 112 -14.31 -7.45 -4.34
N ALA A 113 -13.41 -6.59 -4.81
CA ALA A 113 -13.56 -5.85 -6.06
C ALA A 113 -12.21 -5.53 -6.73
N PRO A 114 -12.16 -5.41 -8.06
CA PRO A 114 -11.00 -4.84 -8.76
C PRO A 114 -10.59 -3.50 -8.13
N THR A 115 -9.38 -3.44 -7.58
CA THR A 115 -8.89 -2.32 -6.78
C THR A 115 -7.54 -1.87 -7.28
N MET A 116 -7.30 -0.56 -7.32
CA MET A 116 -6.01 0.03 -7.66
C MET A 116 -5.82 1.39 -7.00
N GLY A 117 -4.58 1.73 -6.68
CA GLY A 117 -4.19 3.03 -6.14
C GLY A 117 -2.78 3.41 -6.61
N CYS A 118 -2.38 4.65 -6.34
CA CYS A 118 -1.06 5.16 -6.71
C CYS A 118 -0.33 5.77 -5.51
N GLY A 119 1.00 5.71 -5.54
CA GLY A 119 1.86 6.51 -4.67
C GLY A 119 2.19 7.86 -5.30
N MET A 120 2.38 8.88 -4.47
CA MET A 120 2.93 10.18 -4.86
C MET A 120 4.00 10.61 -3.88
N PRO A 121 5.06 11.32 -4.32
CA PRO A 121 6.02 11.88 -3.39
C PRO A 121 5.34 12.96 -2.55
N THR A 122 5.28 12.72 -1.24
CA THR A 122 4.77 13.67 -0.23
C THR A 122 5.81 13.93 0.87
N MET A 123 6.98 13.31 0.75
CA MET A 123 8.13 13.44 1.63
C MET A 123 9.43 13.13 0.85
N PRO A 124 10.61 13.51 1.38
CA PRO A 124 11.89 13.33 0.70
C PRO A 124 12.30 11.86 0.54
N LEU A 125 13.17 11.59 -0.42
CA LEU A 125 13.71 10.25 -0.65
C LEU A 125 14.49 9.75 0.57
N GLY A 126 14.35 8.46 0.89
CA GLY A 126 15.07 7.82 2.00
C GLY A 126 14.56 8.19 3.40
N VAL A 127 13.52 9.03 3.51
CA VAL A 127 12.83 9.30 4.77
C VAL A 127 11.71 8.27 4.94
N ALA A 128 11.65 7.63 6.11
CA ALA A 128 10.61 6.65 6.42
C ALA A 128 9.25 7.33 6.69
N VAL A 129 8.17 6.65 6.30
CA VAL A 129 6.81 6.97 6.77
C VAL A 129 6.71 6.84 8.30
N HIS A 130 5.63 7.36 8.89
CA HIS A 130 5.38 7.31 10.34
C HIS A 130 6.47 8.00 11.19
N THR A 131 7.18 8.96 10.62
CA THR A 131 8.15 9.80 11.32
C THR A 131 7.63 11.22 11.48
N TRP A 132 8.19 11.99 12.41
CA TRP A 132 7.89 13.42 12.52
C TRP A 132 8.22 14.18 11.23
N ALA A 133 9.25 13.75 10.50
CA ALA A 133 9.65 14.32 9.21
C ALA A 133 8.56 14.15 8.15
N ALA A 134 7.98 12.94 8.07
CA ALA A 134 6.81 12.71 7.23
C ALA A 134 5.69 13.68 7.63
N THR A 135 5.30 13.75 8.91
CA THR A 135 4.26 14.68 9.38
C THR A 135 4.54 16.14 9.00
N ALA A 136 5.79 16.60 9.16
CA ALA A 136 6.18 17.95 8.80
C ALA A 136 6.00 18.23 7.30
N CYS A 137 6.42 17.31 6.43
CA CYS A 137 6.23 17.45 4.98
C CYS A 137 4.74 17.44 4.58
N HIS A 138 3.94 16.58 5.21
CA HIS A 138 2.49 16.50 4.96
C HIS A 138 1.74 17.76 5.44
N GLY A 139 2.24 18.44 6.47
CA GLY A 139 1.71 19.72 6.96
C GLY A 139 2.06 20.92 6.07
N MET A 140 2.87 20.74 5.04
CA MET A 140 3.29 21.78 4.10
C MET A 140 2.63 21.62 2.73
N SER A 141 2.91 22.56 1.84
CA SER A 141 2.53 22.48 0.42
C SER A 141 3.12 21.24 -0.29
N ILE A 142 4.19 20.63 0.23
CA ILE A 142 4.74 19.35 -0.28
C ILE A 142 3.66 18.25 -0.26
N GLY A 143 3.04 18.03 0.91
CA GLY A 143 1.96 17.06 1.06
C GLY A 143 0.76 17.37 0.18
N LEU A 144 0.32 18.64 0.17
CA LEU A 144 -0.82 19.08 -0.64
C LEU A 144 -0.58 18.87 -2.14
N LYS A 145 0.61 19.21 -2.65
CA LYS A 145 0.97 19.02 -4.05
C LYS A 145 0.99 17.54 -4.45
N GLY A 146 1.50 16.67 -3.58
CA GLY A 146 1.42 15.22 -3.77
C GLY A 146 -0.03 14.73 -3.81
N ALA A 147 -0.87 15.17 -2.87
CA ALA A 147 -2.29 14.83 -2.86
C ALA A 147 -3.04 15.30 -4.12
N LEU A 148 -2.76 16.51 -4.60
CA LEU A 148 -3.37 17.06 -5.82
C LEU A 148 -2.96 16.27 -7.07
N GLN A 149 -1.70 15.84 -7.19
CA GLN A 149 -1.27 14.98 -8.31
C GLN A 149 -1.90 13.59 -8.22
N ALA A 150 -1.96 12.98 -7.03
CA ALA A 150 -2.65 11.71 -6.82
C ALA A 150 -4.12 11.81 -7.23
N ALA A 151 -4.81 12.88 -6.80
CA ALA A 151 -6.21 13.12 -7.15
C ALA A 151 -6.43 13.21 -8.67
N ARG A 152 -5.51 13.84 -9.41
CA ARG A 152 -5.57 13.89 -10.88
C ARG A 152 -5.42 12.50 -11.51
N VAL A 153 -4.46 11.70 -11.06
CA VAL A 153 -4.27 10.32 -11.54
C VAL A 153 -5.52 9.48 -11.28
N LEU A 154 -6.07 9.56 -10.07
CA LEU A 154 -7.28 8.85 -9.69
C LEU A 154 -8.49 9.31 -10.52
N ALA A 155 -8.64 10.61 -10.75
CA ALA A 155 -9.74 11.16 -11.55
C ALA A 155 -9.67 10.69 -13.01
N TRP A 156 -8.50 10.74 -13.64
CA TRP A 156 -8.32 10.25 -15.01
C TRP A 156 -8.53 8.74 -15.11
N THR A 157 -8.02 7.97 -14.16
CA THR A 157 -8.28 6.52 -14.11
C THR A 157 -9.76 6.22 -13.90
N GLY A 158 -10.46 7.01 -13.07
CA GLY A 158 -11.89 6.90 -12.87
C GLY A 158 -12.71 7.20 -14.14
N ILE A 159 -12.33 8.23 -14.90
CA ILE A 159 -12.93 8.52 -16.21
C ILE A 159 -12.79 7.33 -17.15
N ASP A 160 -11.59 6.74 -17.22
CA ASP A 160 -11.34 5.57 -18.05
C ASP A 160 -12.21 4.38 -17.62
N ILE A 161 -12.30 4.11 -16.32
CA ILE A 161 -13.16 3.03 -15.81
C ILE A 161 -14.62 3.28 -16.20
N MET A 162 -15.11 4.52 -16.17
CA MET A 162 -16.50 4.84 -16.54
C MET A 162 -16.76 4.75 -18.04
N THR A 163 -15.77 5.06 -18.88
CA THR A 163 -15.96 5.24 -20.33
C THR A 163 -15.43 4.11 -21.18
N ASP A 164 -14.49 3.31 -20.69
CA ASP A 164 -13.84 2.20 -21.41
C ASP A 164 -14.39 0.84 -20.95
N ALA A 165 -15.26 0.25 -21.77
CA ALA A 165 -15.86 -1.05 -21.49
C ALA A 165 -14.84 -2.20 -21.55
N GLU A 166 -13.81 -2.10 -22.39
CA GLU A 166 -12.80 -3.15 -22.52
C GLU A 166 -11.85 -3.14 -21.32
N LEU A 167 -11.50 -1.97 -20.79
CA LEU A 167 -10.77 -1.86 -19.52
C LEU A 167 -11.53 -2.54 -18.39
N ARG A 168 -12.84 -2.27 -18.24
CA ARG A 168 -13.67 -2.90 -17.20
C ARG A 168 -13.71 -4.41 -17.35
N LYS A 169 -13.89 -4.90 -18.58
CA LYS A 169 -13.92 -6.34 -18.88
C LYS A 169 -12.58 -7.00 -18.54
N ALA A 170 -11.46 -6.40 -18.94
CA ALA A 170 -10.12 -6.92 -18.64
C ALA A 170 -9.83 -6.92 -17.13
N ALA A 171 -10.13 -5.81 -16.44
CA ALA A 171 -9.96 -5.70 -14.99
C ALA A 171 -10.81 -6.73 -14.23
N ARG A 172 -12.05 -6.97 -14.67
CA ARG A 172 -12.92 -7.99 -14.08
C ARG A 172 -12.38 -9.39 -14.31
N ALA A 173 -11.93 -9.70 -15.54
CA ALA A 173 -11.39 -11.01 -15.88
C ALA A 173 -10.13 -11.35 -15.07
N ASP A 174 -9.20 -10.40 -14.90
CA ASP A 174 -8.01 -10.63 -14.05
C ASP A 174 -8.39 -10.85 -12.59
N PHE A 175 -9.32 -10.05 -12.06
CA PHE A 175 -9.83 -10.23 -10.70
C PHE A 175 -10.49 -11.59 -10.49
N GLU A 176 -11.42 -11.99 -11.36
CA GLU A 176 -12.13 -13.28 -11.27
C GLU A 176 -11.16 -14.47 -11.31
N ARG A 177 -10.16 -14.41 -12.18
CA ARG A 177 -9.12 -15.43 -12.25
C ARG A 177 -8.41 -15.57 -10.89
N ARG A 178 -7.95 -14.46 -10.31
CA ARG A 178 -7.19 -14.47 -9.05
C ARG A 178 -8.03 -14.95 -7.86
N VAL A 179 -9.27 -14.48 -7.71
CA VAL A 179 -10.13 -14.91 -6.59
C VAL A 179 -10.66 -16.34 -6.76
N SER A 180 -10.71 -16.87 -7.99
CA SER A 180 -11.09 -18.27 -8.21
C SER A 180 -10.06 -19.26 -7.69
N GLU A 181 -8.78 -18.87 -7.65
CA GLU A 181 -7.69 -19.66 -7.09
C GLU A 181 -7.77 -19.69 -5.55
N ARG A 182 -8.28 -18.61 -4.95
CA ARG A 182 -8.40 -18.47 -3.49
C ARG A 182 -9.60 -17.58 -3.12
N PRO A 183 -10.73 -18.15 -2.65
CA PRO A 183 -11.88 -17.34 -2.25
C PRO A 183 -11.58 -16.54 -0.97
N TYR A 184 -12.14 -15.34 -0.89
CA TYR A 184 -12.07 -14.50 0.31
C TYR A 184 -12.88 -15.13 1.45
N VAL A 185 -12.25 -15.24 2.62
CA VAL A 185 -12.90 -15.62 3.88
C VAL A 185 -12.52 -14.59 4.93
N SER A 186 -13.50 -14.04 5.64
CA SER A 186 -13.24 -12.99 6.64
C SER A 186 -12.13 -13.41 7.61
N PRO A 187 -11.16 -12.53 7.89
CA PRO A 187 -10.11 -12.80 8.86
C PRO A 187 -10.56 -13.18 10.28
N LEU A 188 -11.80 -12.85 10.62
CA LEU A 188 -12.39 -12.95 11.96
C LEU A 188 -13.49 -14.01 12.07
N SER A 189 -13.80 -14.74 10.99
CA SER A 189 -14.76 -15.84 11.02
C SER A 189 -14.18 -17.14 11.58
#